data_AF-A0A967VA24-F1
#
_entry.id   AF-A0A967VA24-F1
#
_cell.length_a   1.000
_cell.length_b   1.000
_cell.length_c   1.000
_cell.angle_alpha   90.00
_cell.angle_beta   90.00
_cell.angle_gamma   90.00
#
_symmetry.space_group_name_H-M   'P 1'
#
loop_
_entity.id
_entity.type
_entity.pdbx_description
1 polymer ?
#
loop_
_entity_poly.entity_id
_entity_poly.type
_entity_poly.pdbx_seq_one_letter_code
_entity_poly.pdbx_strand_id
1 'polypeptide(L)' 'MMKLLSKNGKERTRELTMLRLNMEEGWEQKYYMYFHRPADVRAMTFMVWKYTGRDDDRWLYVPSIKLVKRIA' A
#
# COMPACT_ATOMS: atom_id res chain seq x y z
N MET A 1 -8.84 9.53 -3.91
CA MET A 1 -9.17 9.80 -2.49
C MET A 1 -9.80 8.54 -1.91
N MET A 2 -9.28 8.02 -0.80
CA MET A 2 -9.78 6.82 -0.12
C MET A 2 -10.35 7.22 1.24
N LYS A 3 -11.54 6.73 1.59
CA LYS A 3 -12.20 6.97 2.88
C LYS A 3 -12.19 5.70 3.72
N LEU A 4 -11.72 5.80 4.95
CA LEU A 4 -11.80 4.74 5.96
C LEU A 4 -12.83 5.13 7.01
N LEU A 5 -13.88 4.32 7.13
CA LEU A 5 -14.92 4.46 8.15
C LEU A 5 -14.64 3.50 9.30
N SER A 6 -14.45 4.05 10.50
CA SER A 6 -14.39 3.26 11.73
C SER A 6 -15.78 2.79 12.14
N LYS A 7 -15.86 1.68 12.90
CA LYS A 7 -17.11 1.20 13.51
C LYS A 7 -17.84 2.28 14.34
N ASN A 8 -17.08 3.24 14.88
CA ASN A 8 -17.63 4.32 15.72
C ASN A 8 -17.97 5.58 14.90
N GLY A 9 -18.07 5.49 13.57
CA GLY A 9 -18.42 6.61 12.68
C GLY A 9 -17.30 7.60 12.36
N LYS A 10 -16.09 7.42 12.93
CA LYS A 10 -14.94 8.27 12.62
C LYS A 10 -14.44 8.02 11.19
N GLU A 11 -14.45 9.05 10.37
CA GLU A 11 -13.88 9.02 9.02
C GLU A 11 -12.41 9.45 9.04
N ARG A 12 -11.57 8.71 8.31
CA ARG A 12 -10.22 9.13 7.96
C ARG A 12 -10.08 9.10 6.45
N THR A 13 -9.72 10.24 5.88
CA THR A 13 -9.52 10.35 4.44
C THR A 13 -8.04 10.36 4.11
N ARG A 14 -7.66 9.54 3.14
CA ARG A 14 -6.29 9.47 2.62
C ARG A 14 -6.26 9.84 1.14
N GLU A 15 -5.27 10.63 0.78
CA GLU A 15 -4.94 10.91 -0.61
C GLU A 15 -3.70 10.09 -0.97
N LEU A 16 -3.78 9.29 -2.02
CA LEU A 16 -2.71 8.39 -2.43
C LEU A 16 -2.71 8.22 -3.94
N THR A 17 -1.54 7.89 -4.48
CA THR A 17 -1.37 7.35 -5.83
C THR A 17 -1.21 5.84 -5.72
N MET A 18 -1.92 5.09 -6.55
CA MET A 18 -1.74 3.65 -6.70
C MET A 18 -1.33 3.36 -8.14
N LEU A 19 -0.21 2.68 -8.30
CA LEU A 19 0.25 2.13 -9.56
C LEU A 19 0.05 0.62 -9.54
N ARG A 20 -0.37 0.08 -10.67
CA ARG A 20 -0.49 -1.35 -10.91
C ARG A 20 0.28 -1.68 -12.18
N LEU A 21 1.13 -2.69 -12.10
CA LEU A 21 1.81 -3.29 -13.23
C LEU A 21 1.38 -4.76 -13.33
N ASN A 22 0.84 -5.15 -14.48
CA ASN A 22 0.58 -6.55 -14.79
C ASN A 22 1.83 -7.12 -15.45
N MET A 23 2.30 -8.27 -14.99
CA MET A 23 3.38 -8.99 -15.63
C MET A 23 2.81 -9.81 -16.80
N GLU A 24 3.56 -9.91 -17.90
CA GLU A 24 3.11 -10.58 -19.13
C GLU A 24 2.97 -12.10 -18.96
N GLU A 25 3.81 -12.70 -18.11
CA GLU A 25 3.74 -14.13 -17.76
C GLU A 25 3.07 -14.34 -16.38
N GLY A 26 2.21 -15.35 -16.28
CA GLY A 26 1.80 -15.93 -14.99
C GLY A 26 0.74 -15.16 -14.20
N TRP A 27 0.07 -14.15 -14.81
CA TRP A 27 -0.96 -13.32 -14.16
C TRP A 27 -0.49 -12.59 -12.89
N GLU A 28 0.82 -12.46 -12.70
CA GLU A 28 1.41 -11.77 -11.56
C GLU A 28 1.19 -10.26 -11.66
N GLN A 29 1.15 -9.62 -10.50
CA GLN A 29 0.84 -8.19 -10.42
C GLN A 29 1.70 -7.50 -9.37
N LYS A 30 2.21 -6.33 -9.70
CA LYS A 30 2.92 -5.47 -8.78
C LYS A 30 2.08 -4.23 -8.50
N TYR A 31 1.93 -3.92 -7.21
CA TYR A 31 1.25 -2.74 -6.73
C TYR A 31 2.23 -1.85 -5.99
N TYR A 32 2.12 -0.55 -6.23
CA TYR A 32 2.84 0.48 -5.51
C TYR A 32 1.86 1.56 -5.07
N MET A 33 1.76 1.79 -3.77
CA MET A 33 0.89 2.81 -3.18
C MET A 33 1.74 3.85 -2.47
N TYR A 34 1.57 5.12 -2.83
CA TYR A 34 2.26 6.24 -2.21
C TYR A 34 1.24 7.19 -1.59
N PHE A 35 1.39 7.47 -0.30
CA PHE A 35 0.46 8.29 0.45
C PHE A 35 0.89 9.77 0.44
N HIS A 36 0.02 10.64 -0.05
CA HIS A 36 0.23 12.10 -0.10
C HIS A 36 -0.28 12.80 1.16
N ARG A 37 -1.47 12.41 1.63
CA ARG A 37 -2.16 13.02 2.78
C ARG A 37 -2.94 11.97 3.59
N PRO A 38 -3.19 12.21 4.90
CA PRO A 38 -2.75 13.35 5.71
C PRO A 38 -1.27 13.30 6.11
N ALA A 39 -0.80 14.28 6.89
CA ALA A 39 0.60 14.41 7.30
C ALA A 39 1.12 13.19 8.08
N ASP A 40 0.25 12.49 8.82
CA ASP A 40 0.56 11.28 9.60
C ASP A 40 0.96 10.08 8.74
N VAL A 41 0.54 10.06 7.47
CA VAL A 41 0.87 8.99 6.51
C VAL A 41 1.66 9.49 5.30
N ARG A 42 2.01 10.78 5.26
CA ARG A 42 2.70 11.37 4.11
C ARG A 42 4.01 10.64 3.84
N ALA A 43 4.26 10.30 2.58
CA ALA A 43 5.41 9.53 2.09
C ALA A 43 5.52 8.09 2.61
N MET A 44 4.52 7.59 3.36
CA MET A 44 4.41 6.15 3.55
C MET A 44 4.23 5.48 2.19
N THR A 45 4.81 4.30 2.04
CA THR A 45 4.70 3.51 0.83
C THR A 45 4.30 2.09 1.17
N PHE A 46 3.37 1.52 0.41
CA PHE A 46 2.99 0.12 0.51
C PHE A 46 3.19 -0.56 -0.84
N MET A 47 3.96 -1.65 -0.85
CA MET A 47 4.29 -2.42 -2.04
C MET A 47 3.79 -3.85 -1.89
N VAL A 48 3.19 -4.38 -2.96
CA VAL A 48 2.67 -5.75 -2.99
C VAL A 48 3.12 -6.42 -4.28
N TRP A 49 3.73 -7.59 -4.16
CA TRP A 49 3.98 -8.48 -5.29
C TRP A 49 3.03 -9.65 -5.15
N LYS A 50 2.08 -9.74 -6.10
CA LYS A 50 1.07 -10.77 -6.13
C LYS A 50 1.50 -11.88 -7.07
N TYR A 51 1.41 -13.10 -6.57
CA TYR A 51 1.81 -14.29 -7.29
C TYR A 51 0.59 -15.19 -7.52
N THR A 52 0.70 -16.09 -8.50
CA THR A 52 -0.23 -17.21 -8.64
C THR A 52 0.32 -18.43 -7.89
N GLY A 53 -0.54 -19.12 -7.15
CA GLY A 53 -0.16 -20.38 -6.47
C GLY A 53 0.69 -20.25 -5.20
N ARG A 54 0.96 -19.04 -4.70
CA ARG A 54 1.63 -18.80 -3.41
C ARG A 54 1.17 -17.48 -2.77
N ASP A 55 1.57 -17.26 -1.53
CA ASP A 55 1.29 -16.01 -0.81
C ASP A 55 2.01 -14.81 -1.42
N ASP A 56 1.33 -13.65 -1.38
CA ASP A 56 1.85 -12.36 -1.82
C ASP A 56 2.97 -11.86 -0.90
N ASP A 57 4.01 -11.27 -1.48
CA ASP A 57 5.01 -10.53 -0.70
C ASP A 57 4.56 -9.08 -0.50
N ARG A 58 4.69 -8.58 0.72
CA ARG A 58 4.18 -7.25 1.11
C ARG A 58 5.21 -6.47 1.90
N TRP A 59 5.45 -5.23 1.51
CA TRP A 59 6.36 -4.32 2.20
C TRP A 59 5.67 -3.01 2.56
N LEU A 60 5.96 -2.54 3.78
CA LEU A 60 5.57 -1.23 4.28
C LEU A 60 6.82 -0.40 4.55
N TYR A 61 6.88 0.79 3.95
CA TYR A 61 7.87 1.80 4.29
C TYR A 61 7.26 2.86 5.21
N VAL A 62 7.92 3.10 6.34
CA VAL A 62 7.53 4.09 7.34
C VAL A 62 8.60 5.20 7.40
N PRO A 63 8.33 6.39 6.85
CA PRO A 63 9.33 7.43 6.65
C PRO A 63 9.83 8.03 7.96
N SER A 64 8.98 8.11 8.99
CA SER A 64 9.33 8.69 10.30
C SER A 64 10.50 7.97 10.99
N ILE A 65 10.71 6.69 10.68
CA ILE A 65 11.77 5.85 11.23
C ILE A 65 12.66 5.22 10.15
N LYS A 66 12.50 5.64 8.88
CA LYS A 66 13.21 5.07 7.72
C LYS A 66 13.18 3.54 7.66
N LEU A 67 12.08 2.94 8.11
CA LEU A 67 11.95 1.49 8.22
C LEU A 67 11.27 0.92 6.98
N VAL A 68 11.90 -0.08 6.36
CA VAL A 68 11.24 -1.01 5.44
C VAL A 68 10.94 -2.28 6.21
N LYS A 69 9.67 -2.65 6.31
CA LYS A 69 9.21 -3.89 6.95
C LYS A 69 8.48 -4.76 5.95
N ARG A 70 8.92 -6.02 5.81
CA ARG A 70 8.12 -7.06 5.15
C ARG A 70 7.04 -7.53 6.12
N ILE A 71 5.80 -7.57 5.67
CA ILE A 71 4.62 -7.90 6.50
C ILE A 71 3.88 -9.15 6.04
N ALA A 72 4.20 -9.66 4.85
CA ALA A 72 3.85 -10.97 4.33
C ALA A 72 4.94 -11.38 3.34
#